data_AF-S5DRV0-F1
#
_entry.id   AF-S5DRV0-F1
#
_cell.length_a   1.000
_cell.length_b   1.000
_cell.length_c   1.000
_cell.angle_alpha   90.00
_cell.angle_beta   90.00
_cell.angle_gamma   90.00
#
_symmetry.space_group_name_H-M   'P 1'
#
loop_
_entity.id
_entity.type
_entity.pdbx_description
1 polymer ?
#
loop_
_entity_poly.entity_id
_entity_poly.type
_entity_poly.pdbx_seq_one_letter_code
_entity_poly.pdbx_strand_id
1 'polypeptide(L)'
;MRKKYIFRFAYVLLSASVILSLFINLRINEISKELSVINTEIVELERSKANLNIEYIRKYSFENIENLSKLKSYVRLRVSNLNLDLETPYKANTEDVQETIVMGFGR
;
A
#
# COMPACT_ATOMS: atom_id res chain seq x y z
N MET A 1 -37.81 54.96 -26.48
CA MET A 1 -36.90 54.69 -25.34
C MET A 1 -36.73 53.19 -25.06
N ARG A 2 -37.80 52.40 -24.79
CA ARG A 2 -37.72 50.97 -24.39
C ARG A 2 -36.93 50.00 -25.31
N LYS A 3 -37.09 50.08 -26.64
CA LYS A 3 -36.44 49.15 -27.58
C LYS A 3 -34.89 49.20 -27.53
N LYS A 4 -34.29 50.38 -27.35
CA LYS A 4 -32.82 50.53 -27.24
C LYS A 4 -32.25 49.80 -26.02
N TYR A 5 -32.98 49.77 -24.90
CA TYR A 5 -32.56 49.04 -23.70
C TYR A 5 -32.64 47.52 -23.89
N ILE A 6 -33.65 47.04 -24.61
CA ILE A 6 -33.79 45.61 -24.94
C ILE A 6 -32.61 45.14 -25.81
N PHE A 7 -32.23 45.90 -26.85
CA PHE A 7 -31.08 45.56 -27.69
C PHE A 7 -29.76 45.58 -26.91
N ARG A 8 -29.57 46.58 -26.02
CA ARG A 8 -28.39 46.63 -25.14
C ARG A 8 -28.34 45.45 -24.17
N PHE A 9 -29.48 45.06 -23.60
CA PHE A 9 -29.57 43.92 -22.70
C PHE A 9 -29.27 42.59 -23.42
N ALA A 10 -29.83 42.40 -24.61
CA ALA A 10 -29.54 41.22 -25.44
C ALA A 10 -28.05 41.15 -25.82
N TYR A 11 -27.41 42.28 -26.13
CA TYR A 11 -25.98 42.34 -26.42
C TYR A 11 -25.12 41.95 -25.21
N VAL A 12 -25.46 42.45 -24.01
CA VAL A 12 -24.76 42.09 -22.77
C VAL A 12 -24.90 40.59 -22.47
N LEU A 13 -26.09 40.02 -22.65
CA LEU A 13 -26.32 38.58 -22.45
C LEU A 13 -25.50 37.72 -23.41
N LEU A 14 -25.48 38.07 -24.70
CA LEU A 14 -24.68 37.35 -25.69
C LEU A 14 -23.18 37.44 -25.38
N SER A 15 -22.72 38.63 -25.00
CA SER A 15 -21.32 38.85 -24.63
C SER A 15 -20.95 38.06 -23.37
N ALA A 16 -21.82 38.06 -22.35
CA ALA A 16 -21.63 37.30 -21.12
C ALA A 16 -21.60 35.79 -21.37
N SER A 17 -22.44 35.28 -22.28
CA SER A 17 -22.44 33.86 -22.66
C SER A 17 -21.09 33.42 -23.25
N VAL A 18 -20.53 34.23 -24.16
CA VAL A 18 -19.22 33.95 -24.77
C VAL A 18 -18.10 34.01 -23.73
N ILE A 19 -18.09 35.05 -22.87
CA ILE A 19 -17.08 35.20 -21.82
C ILE A 19 -17.14 34.04 -20.82
N LEU A 20 -18.35 33.64 -20.41
CA LEU A 20 -18.54 32.54 -19.47
C LEU A 20 -18.07 31.21 -20.08
N SER A 21 -18.37 30.95 -21.36
CA SER A 21 -17.90 29.76 -22.06
C SER A 21 -16.37 29.70 -22.10
N LEU A 22 -15.71 30.81 -22.44
CA LEU A 22 -14.25 30.91 -22.43
C LEU A 22 -13.66 30.66 -21.04
N PHE A 23 -14.26 31.26 -20.00
CA PHE A 23 -13.82 31.08 -18.62
C PHE A 23 -13.94 29.62 -18.17
N ILE A 24 -15.06 28.96 -18.47
CA ILE A 24 -15.27 27.54 -18.16
C ILE A 24 -14.24 26.68 -18.89
N ASN A 25 -14.01 26.93 -20.18
CA ASN A 25 -13.04 26.16 -20.97
C ASN A 25 -11.61 26.28 -20.42
N LEU A 26 -11.20 27.49 -19.99
CA LEU A 26 -9.91 27.69 -19.33
C LEU A 26 -9.80 26.87 -18.04
N ARG A 27 -10.84 26.89 -17.20
CA ARG A 27 -10.84 26.10 -15.96
C ARG A 27 -10.86 24.59 -16.20
N ILE A 28 -11.61 24.12 -17.19
CA ILE A 28 -11.56 22.71 -17.58
C ILE A 28 -10.14 22.31 -18.01
N ASN A 29 -9.47 23.15 -18.79
CA ASN A 29 -8.12 22.87 -19.26
C ASN A 29 -7.10 22.82 -18.11
N GLU A 30 -7.18 23.76 -17.16
CA GLU A 30 -6.33 23.75 -15.97
C GLU A 30 -6.54 22.48 -15.13
N ILE A 31 -7.80 22.14 -14.83
CA ILE A 31 -8.15 20.93 -14.07
C ILE A 31 -7.68 19.67 -14.82
N SER A 32 -7.87 19.63 -16.13
CA SER A 32 -7.42 18.50 -16.95
C SER A 32 -5.90 18.32 -16.93
N LYS A 33 -5.15 19.43 -16.87
CA LYS A 33 -3.69 19.39 -16.75
C LYS A 33 -3.27 18.87 -15.37
N GLU A 34 -3.88 19.36 -14.30
CA GLU A 34 -3.61 18.89 -12.94
C GLU A 34 -3.93 17.39 -12.80
N LEU A 35 -5.07 16.95 -13.35
CA LEU A 35 -5.46 15.54 -13.36
C LEU A 35 -4.46 14.67 -14.12
N SER A 36 -3.92 15.18 -15.24
CA SER A 36 -2.89 14.47 -15.99
C SER A 36 -1.61 14.27 -15.19
N VAL A 37 -1.19 15.28 -14.42
CA VAL A 37 0.01 15.19 -13.56
C VAL A 37 -0.21 14.16 -12.45
N ILE A 38 -1.36 14.22 -11.78
CA ILE A 38 -1.71 13.27 -10.72
C ILE A 38 -1.73 11.84 -11.28
N ASN A 39 -2.31 11.64 -12.47
CA ASN A 39 -2.37 10.32 -13.08
C ASN A 39 -0.98 9.77 -13.42
N THR A 40 -0.05 10.61 -13.89
CA THR A 40 1.34 10.19 -14.10
C THR A 40 2.02 9.80 -12.80
N GLU A 41 1.81 10.55 -11.72
CA GLU A 41 2.37 10.25 -10.40
C GLU A 41 1.83 8.93 -9.85
N ILE A 42 0.53 8.65 -10.00
CA ILE A 42 -0.09 7.38 -9.60
C ILE A 42 0.58 6.20 -10.32
N VAL A 43 0.78 6.31 -11.64
CA VAL A 43 1.41 5.25 -12.44
C VAL A 43 2.87 5.00 -11.99
N GLU A 44 3.61 6.07 -11.69
CA GLU A 44 4.99 5.95 -11.17
C GLU A 44 5.03 5.28 -9.80
N LEU A 45 4.11 5.63 -8.90
CA LEU A 45 3.97 5.01 -7.58
C LEU A 45 3.61 3.52 -7.68
N GLU A 46 2.68 3.16 -8.57
CA GLU A 46 2.33 1.76 -8.82
C GLU A 46 3.52 0.95 -9.33
N ARG A 47 4.30 1.53 -10.26
CA ARG A 47 5.52 0.91 -10.77
C ARG A 47 6.58 0.73 -9.67
N SER A 48 6.77 1.75 -8.83
CA SER A 48 7.69 1.68 -7.69
C SER A 48 7.29 0.59 -6.69
N LYS A 49 5.99 0.52 -6.35
CA LYS A 49 5.42 -0.53 -5.49
C LYS A 49 5.66 -1.92 -6.06
N ALA A 50 5.42 -2.12 -7.35
CA ALA A 50 5.65 -3.40 -8.00
C ALA A 50 7.13 -3.81 -7.95
N ASN A 51 8.05 -2.87 -8.21
CA ASN A 51 9.49 -3.11 -8.14
C ASN A 51 9.94 -3.48 -6.72
N LEU A 52 9.48 -2.74 -5.70
CA LEU A 52 9.77 -3.04 -4.29
C LEU A 52 9.27 -4.43 -3.90
N ASN A 53 8.09 -4.83 -4.38
CA ASN A 53 7.56 -6.15 -4.11
C ASN A 53 8.43 -7.25 -4.76
N ILE A 54 8.88 -7.05 -6.01
CA ILE A 54 9.79 -7.98 -6.67
C ILE A 54 11.13 -8.07 -5.92
N GLU A 55 11.67 -6.94 -5.47
CA GLU A 55 12.91 -6.91 -4.69
C GLU A 55 12.75 -7.63 -3.34
N TYR A 56 11.63 -7.40 -2.65
CA TYR A 56 11.29 -8.09 -1.41
C TYR A 56 11.21 -9.60 -1.64
N ILE A 57 10.46 -10.05 -2.66
CA ILE A 57 10.33 -11.46 -3.00
C ILE A 57 11.70 -12.06 -3.32
N ARG A 58 12.55 -11.37 -4.09
CA ARG A 58 13.91 -11.84 -4.39
C ARG A 58 14.78 -11.96 -3.14
N LYS A 59 14.71 -10.98 -2.24
CA LYS A 59 15.53 -10.96 -1.02
C LYS A 59 15.14 -12.06 -0.04
N TYR A 60 13.84 -12.32 0.10
CA TYR A 60 13.30 -13.31 1.03
C TYR A 60 12.90 -14.63 0.35
N SER A 61 13.32 -14.87 -0.89
CA SER A 61 13.07 -16.14 -1.56
C SER A 61 13.88 -17.25 -0.89
N PHE A 62 13.31 -18.46 -0.89
CA PHE A 62 14.01 -19.65 -0.39
C PHE A 62 15.35 -19.87 -1.09
N GLU A 63 15.40 -19.59 -2.40
CA GLU A 63 16.63 -19.68 -3.19
C GLU A 63 17.71 -18.72 -2.69
N ASN A 64 17.36 -17.46 -2.40
CA ASN A 64 18.31 -16.50 -1.86
C ASN A 64 18.77 -16.87 -0.45
N ILE A 65 17.85 -17.33 0.41
CA ILE A 65 18.18 -17.81 1.76
C ILE A 65 19.12 -19.02 1.70
N GLU A 66 18.88 -19.95 0.78
CA GLU A 66 19.76 -21.11 0.57
C GLU A 66 21.14 -20.71 0.06
N ASN A 67 21.21 -19.74 -0.87
CA ASN A 67 22.47 -19.20 -1.38
C ASN A 67 23.26 -18.48 -0.27
N LEU A 68 22.59 -17.67 0.56
CA LEU A 68 23.18 -17.06 1.75
C LEU A 68 23.66 -18.10 2.76
N SER A 69 22.88 -19.16 2.98
CA SER A 69 23.23 -20.28 3.86
C SER A 69 24.50 -20.97 3.39
N LYS A 70 24.63 -21.24 2.08
CA LYS A 70 25.84 -21.82 1.47
C LYS A 70 27.04 -20.90 1.64
N LEU A 71 26.88 -19.61 1.38
CA LEU A 71 27.98 -18.62 1.47
C LEU A 71 28.49 -18.42 2.91
N LYS A 72 27.59 -18.50 3.90
CA LYS A 72 27.92 -18.35 5.33
C LYS A 72 28.14 -19.68 6.05
N SER A 73 28.12 -20.80 5.32
CA SER A 73 28.27 -22.16 5.87
C SER A 73 27.23 -22.51 6.95
N TYR A 74 26.04 -21.93 6.88
CA TYR A 74 24.93 -22.31 7.75
C TYR A 74 24.33 -23.64 7.28
N VAL A 75 24.05 -24.52 8.24
CA VAL A 75 23.40 -25.82 8.01
C VAL A 75 21.91 -25.66 8.29
N ARG A 76 21.06 -26.10 7.36
CA ARG A 76 19.60 -26.11 7.55
C ARG A 76 19.27 -27.09 8.69
N LEU A 77 18.75 -26.56 9.80
CA LEU A 77 18.22 -27.39 10.88
C LEU A 77 16.97 -28.12 10.37
N ARG A 78 17.10 -29.43 10.18
CA ARG A 78 15.97 -30.30 9.82
C ARG A 78 15.22 -30.62 11.11
N VAL A 79 14.21 -29.81 11.43
CA VAL A 79 13.28 -30.13 12.51
C VAL A 79 12.39 -31.26 12.01
N SER A 80 12.80 -32.49 12.28
CA SER A 80 11.88 -33.63 12.27
C SER A 80 10.96 -33.46 13.46
N ASN A 81 9.68 -33.16 13.24
CA ASN A 81 8.67 -33.35 14.26
C ASN A 81 8.59 -34.85 14.54
N LEU A 82 9.44 -35.33 15.46
CA LEU A 82 9.24 -36.59 16.12
C LEU A 82 8.01 -36.37 17.01
N ASN A 83 6.85 -36.82 16.51
CA ASN A 83 5.70 -37.07 17.37
C ASN A 83 6.09 -38.16 18.36
N LEU A 84 6.81 -37.80 19.43
CA LEU A 84 6.81 -38.55 20.66
C LEU A 84 5.68 -37.96 21.50
N ASP A 85 4.61 -38.74 21.61
CA ASP A 85 3.49 -38.63 22.53
C ASP A 85 3.49 -37.37 23.39
N LEU A 86 2.77 -36.35 22.91
CA LEU A 86 2.39 -35.20 23.73
C LEU A 86 1.37 -35.66 24.78
N GLU A 87 1.84 -36.22 25.89
CA GLU A 87 1.08 -36.16 27.13
C GLU A 87 1.10 -34.70 27.58
N THR A 88 -0.09 -34.08 27.56
CA THR A 88 -0.30 -32.73 28.08
C THR A 88 0.23 -32.65 29.51
N PRO A 89 1.23 -31.79 29.80
CA PRO A 89 1.61 -31.56 31.18
C PRO A 89 0.43 -30.87 31.87
N TYR A 90 0.33 -31.00 33.19
CA TYR A 90 -0.71 -30.42 34.05
C TYR A 90 -1.98 -31.26 34.25
N LYS A 91 -1.81 -32.44 34.84
CA LYS A 91 -2.61 -32.78 36.03
C LYS A 91 -1.65 -32.88 37.21
N ALA A 92 -1.37 -31.73 37.83
CA ALA A 92 -0.61 -31.69 39.06
C ALA A 92 -1.39 -32.42 40.14
N ASN A 93 -0.84 -33.52 40.66
CA ASN A 93 -1.16 -34.04 41.97
C ASN A 93 0.14 -34.45 42.64
N THR A 94 0.56 -33.55 43.54
CA THR A 94 1.10 -33.87 44.87
C THR A 94 2.35 -34.75 44.93
N GLU A 95 3.51 -34.10 45.04
CA GLU A 95 4.40 -34.11 46.21
C GLU A 95 5.86 -33.94 45.77
N ASP A 96 6.52 -32.95 46.40
CA ASP A 96 7.95 -32.68 46.43
C ASP A 96 8.78 -32.99 45.18
N VAL A 97 9.18 -31.95 44.44
CA VAL A 97 10.57 -31.64 44.08
C VAL A 97 10.60 -30.25 43.41
N GLN A 98 11.57 -29.43 43.81
CA GLN A 98 11.85 -28.10 43.28
C GLN A 98 11.87 -28.08 41.74
N GLU A 99 10.94 -27.37 41.12
CA GLU A 99 10.81 -27.26 39.67
C GLU A 99 11.35 -25.90 39.18
N THR A 100 12.29 -25.96 38.25
CA THR A 100 13.05 -24.84 37.68
C THR A 100 12.15 -23.83 36.95
N ILE A 101 12.37 -22.56 37.26
CA ILE A 101 11.69 -21.40 36.67
C ILE A 101 12.07 -21.28 35.18
N VAL A 102 11.09 -21.47 34.30
CA VAL A 102 11.20 -21.11 32.87
C VAL A 102 10.54 -19.74 32.67
N MET A 103 11.33 -18.74 32.27
CA MET A 103 10.84 -17.41 31.90
C MET A 103 10.18 -17.46 30.52
N GLY A 104 8.85 -17.35 30.49
CA GLY A 104 8.07 -17.23 29.26
C GLY A 104 7.92 -15.78 28.78
N PHE A 105 7.90 -15.58 27.46
CA PHE A 105 7.21 -14.43 26.88
C PHE A 105 5.76 -14.83 26.65
N GLY A 106 4.87 -14.09 27.31
CA GLY A 106 3.43 -14.30 27.32
C GLY A 106 2.80 -14.13 25.93
N ARG A 107 1.62 -14.74 25.83
CA ARG A 107 0.71 -14.78 24.68
C ARG A 107 0.41 -13.42 24.07
#